data_AF-A9R9A9-F1
#
_entry.id   AF-A9R9A9-F1
#
_cell.length_a   1.000
_cell.length_b   1.000
_cell.length_c   1.000
_cell.angle_alpha   90.00
_cell.angle_beta   90.00
_cell.angle_gamma   90.00
#
_symmetry.space_group_name_H-M   'P 1'
#
loop_
_entity.id
_entity.type
_entity.pdbx_description
1 polymer ?
#
loop_
_entity_poly.entity_id
_entity_poly.type
_entity_poly.pdbx_seq_one_letter_code
_entity_poly.pdbx_strand_id
1 'polypeptide(L)'
;MSELCPCGSILNYHECCGPYILGTQVAAKPAILMRSRYCAYVEKNVDYLIATWHPDCHAQEWRESIIQGFTKTVWHGLTVIAETPGRHPDEAFVEFIARFTDADNAQITAMHERSRFLRIKEHWYYIDGIRPSLGRNDTCLCGSGKKHKKCCGR
;
A
#
# COMPACT_ATOMS: atom_id res chain seq x y z
N MET A 1 -18.92 -11.05 11.97
CA MET A 1 -17.89 -10.47 12.85
C MET A 1 -17.13 -9.47 12.01
N SER A 2 -17.10 -8.21 12.41
CA SER A 2 -16.43 -7.16 11.67
C SER A 2 -14.93 -7.24 11.99
N GLU A 3 -14.13 -7.69 11.03
CA GLU A 3 -12.68 -7.71 11.19
C GLU A 3 -12.12 -6.30 10.97
N LEU A 4 -11.15 -5.92 11.82
CA LEU A 4 -10.41 -4.68 11.68
C LEU A 4 -9.77 -4.60 10.28
N CYS A 5 -9.72 -3.40 9.72
CA CYS A 5 -9.24 -3.24 8.36
C CYS A 5 -7.73 -3.59 8.26
N PRO A 6 -7.32 -4.47 7.33
CA PRO A 6 -5.93 -4.91 7.20
C PRO A 6 -4.92 -3.77 7.03
N CYS A 7 -5.35 -2.62 6.49
CA CYS A 7 -4.50 -1.44 6.31
C CYS A 7 -3.98 -0.82 7.64
N GLY A 8 -4.30 -1.39 8.80
CA GLY A 8 -3.90 -0.90 10.11
C GLY A 8 -4.79 0.22 10.66
N SER A 9 -6.01 0.37 10.10
CA SER A 9 -7.00 1.28 10.66
C SER A 9 -7.68 0.65 11.87
N ILE A 10 -8.12 1.48 12.83
CA ILE A 10 -8.97 1.04 13.95
C ILE A 10 -10.42 0.78 13.53
N LEU A 11 -10.79 1.18 12.31
CA LEU A 11 -12.10 0.94 11.73
C LEU A 11 -12.19 -0.48 11.17
N ASN A 12 -13.41 -1.01 11.11
CA ASN A 12 -13.68 -2.27 10.44
C ASN A 12 -13.45 -2.16 8.93
N TYR A 13 -13.16 -3.28 8.27
CA TYR A 13 -12.94 -3.33 6.83
C TYR A 13 -14.05 -2.61 6.02
N HIS A 14 -15.32 -2.91 6.33
CA HIS A 14 -16.49 -2.34 5.65
C HIS A 14 -16.67 -0.82 5.83
N GLU A 15 -16.07 -0.25 6.87
CA GLU A 15 -16.10 1.20 7.17
C GLU A 15 -14.83 1.91 6.69
N CYS A 16 -13.81 1.16 6.30
CA CYS A 16 -12.50 1.67 5.92
C CYS A 16 -12.19 1.43 4.44
N CYS A 17 -11.59 0.29 4.09
CA CYS A 17 -11.17 0.04 2.70
C CYS A 17 -12.27 -0.57 1.82
N GLY A 18 -13.25 -1.22 2.44
CA GLY A 18 -14.34 -1.91 1.75
C GLY A 18 -15.10 -1.03 0.74
N PRO A 19 -15.53 0.20 1.08
CA PRO A 19 -16.28 1.05 0.15
C PRO A 19 -15.49 1.41 -1.12
N TYR A 20 -14.18 1.62 -1.01
CA TYR A 20 -13.33 1.92 -2.16
C TYR A 20 -13.14 0.68 -3.04
N ILE A 21 -12.88 -0.48 -2.42
CA ILE A 21 -12.68 -1.75 -3.13
C ILE A 21 -13.96 -2.20 -3.86
N LEU A 22 -15.13 -1.95 -3.26
CA LEU A 22 -16.43 -2.22 -3.88
C LEU A 22 -16.85 -1.16 -4.91
N GLY A 23 -16.09 -0.07 -5.06
CA GLY A 23 -16.40 1.02 -5.98
C GLY A 23 -17.57 1.91 -5.55
N THR A 24 -18.01 1.85 -4.30
CA THR A 24 -19.10 2.71 -3.77
C THR A 24 -18.59 4.07 -3.30
N GLN A 25 -17.29 4.23 -3.10
CA GLN A 25 -16.63 5.50 -2.82
C GLN A 25 -15.35 5.65 -3.64
N VAL A 26 -14.97 6.90 -3.92
CA VAL A 26 -13.70 7.26 -4.56
C VAL A 26 -12.72 7.73 -3.49
N ALA A 27 -11.48 7.24 -3.57
CA ALA A 27 -10.43 7.66 -2.65
C ALA A 27 -10.08 9.14 -2.89
N ALA A 28 -10.51 10.03 -1.99
CA ALA A 28 -10.27 11.47 -2.12
C ALA A 28 -8.78 11.87 -1.99
N LYS A 29 -7.96 11.02 -1.37
CA LYS A 29 -6.54 11.25 -1.12
C LYS A 29 -5.67 10.05 -1.55
N PRO A 30 -4.45 10.29 -2.03
CA PRO A 30 -3.46 9.25 -2.34
C PRO A 30 -3.27 8.23 -1.20
N ALA A 31 -3.19 8.67 0.06
CA ALA A 31 -3.02 7.76 1.19
C ALA A 31 -4.20 6.78 1.38
N ILE A 32 -5.42 7.20 1.05
CA ILE A 32 -6.61 6.34 1.08
C ILE A 32 -6.53 5.29 -0.03
N LEU A 33 -6.11 5.71 -1.23
CA LEU A 33 -5.90 4.79 -2.34
C LEU A 33 -4.81 3.77 -2.03
N MET A 34 -3.70 4.21 -1.44
CA MET A 34 -2.60 3.33 -1.04
C MET A 34 -3.09 2.26 -0.03
N ARG A 35 -3.85 2.68 0.99
CA ARG A 35 -4.43 1.75 1.99
C ARG A 35 -5.41 0.75 1.39
N SER A 36 -6.30 1.20 0.52
CA SER A 36 -7.27 0.31 -0.14
C SER A 36 -6.59 -0.64 -1.11
N ARG A 37 -5.56 -0.20 -1.85
CA ARG A 37 -4.73 -1.09 -2.68
C ARG A 37 -4.03 -2.16 -1.85
N TYR A 38 -3.47 -1.79 -0.70
CA TYR A 38 -2.90 -2.77 0.23
C TYR A 38 -3.95 -3.81 0.66
N CYS A 39 -5.14 -3.37 1.08
CA CYS A 39 -6.23 -4.29 1.43
C CYS A 39 -6.64 -5.18 0.25
N ALA A 40 -6.63 -4.66 -0.98
CA ALA A 40 -6.92 -5.47 -2.17
C ALA A 40 -5.85 -6.56 -2.42
N TYR A 41 -4.59 -6.34 -2.06
CA TYR A 41 -3.58 -7.42 -2.05
C TYR A 41 -3.88 -8.47 -0.98
N VAL A 42 -4.35 -8.07 0.21
CA VAL A 42 -4.74 -9.01 1.28
C VAL A 42 -5.95 -9.85 0.87
N GLU A 43 -6.98 -9.20 0.33
CA GLU A 43 -8.23 -9.83 -0.15
C GLU A 43 -8.10 -10.50 -1.52
N LYS A 44 -6.92 -10.41 -2.16
CA LYS A 44 -6.64 -10.98 -3.50
C LYS A 44 -7.55 -10.42 -4.60
N ASN A 45 -7.98 -9.15 -4.46
CA ASN A 45 -8.83 -8.46 -5.42
C ASN A 45 -7.99 -7.83 -6.54
N VAL A 46 -7.67 -8.63 -7.55
CA VAL A 46 -6.88 -8.20 -8.71
C VAL A 46 -7.59 -7.14 -9.55
N ASP A 47 -8.92 -7.18 -9.65
CA ASP A 47 -9.69 -6.22 -10.46
C ASP A 47 -9.53 -4.80 -9.93
N TYR A 48 -9.64 -4.63 -8.61
CA TYR A 48 -9.40 -3.33 -7.98
C TYR A 48 -7.95 -2.85 -8.16
N LEU A 49 -6.97 -3.76 -8.03
CA LEU A 49 -5.55 -3.41 -8.21
C LEU A 49 -5.26 -2.92 -9.62
N ILE A 50 -5.83 -3.56 -10.63
CA ILE A 50 -5.68 -3.17 -12.04
C ILE A 50 -6.42 -1.86 -12.31
N ALA A 51 -7.67 -1.72 -11.85
CA ALA A 51 -8.48 -0.53 -12.07
C ALA A 51 -7.91 0.74 -11.43
N THR A 52 -7.04 0.59 -10.42
CA THR A 52 -6.39 1.70 -9.71
C THR A 52 -4.93 1.93 -10.09
N TRP A 53 -4.45 1.27 -11.15
CA TRP A 53 -3.23 1.68 -11.86
C TRP A 53 -3.55 2.76 -12.87
N HIS A 54 -2.57 3.63 -13.12
CA HIS A 54 -2.68 4.64 -14.15
C HIS A 54 -2.90 3.95 -15.51
N PRO A 55 -3.78 4.46 -16.39
CA PRO A 55 -4.06 3.84 -17.69
C PRO A 55 -2.81 3.54 -18.52
N ASP A 56 -1.84 4.46 -18.50
CA ASP A 56 -0.55 4.32 -19.22
C ASP A 56 0.34 3.17 -18.70
N CYS A 57 0.05 2.60 -17.53
CA CYS A 57 0.80 1.45 -17.01
C CYS A 57 0.37 0.13 -17.63
N HIS A 58 -0.73 0.11 -18.40
CA HIS A 58 -1.26 -1.10 -19.06
C HIS A 58 -1.37 -2.30 -18.10
N ALA A 59 -1.86 -2.05 -16.88
CA ALA A 59 -1.85 -2.98 -15.75
C ALA A 59 -2.46 -4.36 -16.02
N GLN A 60 -3.38 -4.43 -16.99
CA GLN A 60 -4.04 -5.65 -17.39
C GLN A 60 -3.05 -6.73 -17.87
N GLU A 61 -1.93 -6.33 -18.49
CA GLU A 61 -0.89 -7.24 -18.96
C GLU A 61 -0.22 -8.01 -17.81
N TRP A 62 -0.26 -7.46 -16.59
CA TRP A 62 0.37 -8.03 -15.41
C TRP A 62 -0.59 -8.86 -14.55
N ARG A 63 -1.86 -9.01 -14.94
CA ARG A 63 -2.90 -9.68 -14.15
C ARG A 63 -2.46 -11.03 -13.60
N GLU A 64 -1.94 -11.91 -14.45
CA GLU A 64 -1.50 -13.25 -14.06
C GLU A 64 -0.35 -13.21 -13.05
N SER A 65 0.63 -12.31 -13.26
CA SER A 65 1.74 -12.15 -12.32
C SER A 65 1.29 -11.64 -10.94
N ILE A 66 0.30 -10.74 -10.92
CA ILE A 66 -0.30 -10.23 -9.67
C ILE A 66 -1.02 -11.38 -8.93
N ILE A 67 -1.81 -12.19 -9.65
CA ILE A 67 -2.52 -13.34 -9.07
C ILE A 67 -1.53 -14.36 -8.49
N GLN A 68 -0.44 -14.66 -9.20
CA GLN A 68 0.61 -15.54 -8.70
C GLN A 68 1.30 -14.98 -7.44
N GLY A 69 1.40 -13.66 -7.31
CA GLY A 69 1.94 -13.02 -6.10
C GLY A 69 1.07 -13.29 -4.86
N PHE A 70 -0.25 -13.40 -5.01
CA PHE A 70 -1.16 -13.62 -3.89
C PHE A 70 -0.97 -14.96 -3.16
N THR A 71 -0.37 -15.96 -3.80
CA THR A 71 -0.12 -17.27 -3.18
C THR A 71 1.22 -17.31 -2.46
N LYS A 72 2.14 -16.41 -2.82
CA LYS A 72 3.50 -16.34 -2.26
C LYS A 72 3.61 -15.42 -1.07
N THR A 73 2.68 -14.48 -0.90
CA THR A 73 2.81 -13.42 0.11
C THR A 73 1.65 -13.42 1.08
N VAL A 74 1.97 -13.48 2.38
CA VAL A 74 1.02 -13.23 3.47
C VAL A 74 1.34 -11.88 4.08
N TRP A 75 0.37 -10.97 4.05
CA TRP A 75 0.52 -9.60 4.53
C TRP A 75 0.16 -9.47 6.01
N HIS A 76 0.98 -8.76 6.79
CA HIS A 76 0.89 -8.66 8.26
C HIS A 76 0.61 -7.24 8.80
N GLY A 77 0.55 -6.26 7.92
CA GLY A 77 0.12 -4.89 8.24
C GLY A 77 0.81 -3.83 7.39
N LEU A 78 0.22 -2.64 7.43
CA LEU A 78 0.66 -1.46 6.70
C LEU A 78 0.87 -0.28 7.65
N THR A 79 2.00 0.41 7.50
CA THR A 79 2.28 1.69 8.16
C THR A 79 2.52 2.76 7.10
N VAL A 80 1.60 3.72 6.97
CA VAL A 80 1.84 4.92 6.16
C VAL A 80 2.73 5.87 6.96
N ILE A 81 3.89 6.23 6.41
CA ILE A 81 4.88 7.13 7.02
C ILE A 81 4.53 8.58 6.69
N ALA A 82 4.31 8.87 5.41
CA ALA A 82 4.08 10.23 4.93
C ALA A 82 3.22 10.25 3.66
N GLU A 83 2.46 11.33 3.51
CA GLU A 83 1.79 11.73 2.28
C GLU A 83 2.33 13.11 1.92
N THR A 84 2.88 13.28 0.72
CA THR A 84 3.53 14.53 0.28
C THR A 84 3.06 14.92 -1.12
N PRO A 85 2.85 16.22 -1.39
CA PRO A 85 2.50 16.69 -2.74
C PRO A 85 3.68 16.52 -3.70
N GLY A 86 3.37 16.39 -4.98
CA GLY A 86 4.34 16.39 -6.07
C GLY A 86 4.59 17.78 -6.65
N ARG A 87 5.09 17.81 -7.90
CA ARG A 87 5.42 19.08 -8.58
C ARG A 87 4.18 19.84 -9.04
N HIS A 88 3.07 19.15 -9.22
CA HIS A 88 1.79 19.72 -9.65
C HIS A 88 0.63 19.20 -8.78
N PRO A 89 -0.52 19.89 -8.76
CA PRO A 89 -1.65 19.53 -7.88
C PRO A 89 -2.18 18.11 -8.07
N ASP A 90 -2.00 17.55 -9.27
CA ASP A 90 -2.44 16.20 -9.65
C ASP A 90 -1.35 15.14 -9.49
N GLU A 91 -0.27 15.42 -8.74
CA GLU A 91 0.76 14.45 -8.36
C GLU A 91 0.96 14.47 -6.85
N ALA A 92 1.12 13.28 -6.28
CA ALA A 92 1.45 13.11 -4.87
C ALA A 92 2.22 11.81 -4.65
N PHE A 93 2.81 11.69 -3.46
CA PHE A 93 3.59 10.56 -3.04
C PHE A 93 3.11 10.04 -1.70
N VAL A 94 3.09 8.72 -1.55
CA VAL A 94 2.82 8.04 -0.27
C VAL A 94 4.00 7.15 0.07
N GLU A 95 4.65 7.42 1.19
CA GLU A 95 5.71 6.59 1.76
C GLU A 95 5.12 5.68 2.83
N PHE A 96 5.41 4.38 2.75
CA PHE A 96 4.85 3.39 3.65
C PHE A 96 5.76 2.18 3.84
N ILE A 97 5.46 1.42 4.89
CA ILE A 97 6.07 0.14 5.21
C ILE A 97 4.97 -0.92 5.19
N ALA A 98 5.11 -1.91 4.32
CA ALA A 98 4.24 -3.09 4.29
C ALA A 98 5.00 -4.30 4.84
N ARG A 99 4.47 -4.97 5.86
CA ARG A 99 5.07 -6.16 6.46
C ARG A 99 4.46 -7.42 5.88
N PHE A 100 5.28 -8.42 5.58
CA PHE A 100 4.83 -9.67 4.96
C PHE A 100 5.76 -10.84 5.26
N THR A 101 5.25 -12.06 5.11
CA THR A 101 6.06 -13.29 5.01
C THR A 101 5.94 -13.84 3.60
N ASP A 102 7.02 -14.41 3.10
CA ASP A 102 7.02 -15.12 1.82
C ASP A 102 6.75 -16.61 2.07
N ALA A 103 6.19 -17.32 1.10
CA ALA A 103 5.97 -18.76 1.17
C ALA A 103 7.29 -19.52 1.39
N ASP A 104 8.40 -18.99 0.87
CA ASP A 104 9.73 -19.57 1.02
C ASP A 104 10.45 -19.13 2.31
N ASN A 105 9.91 -18.15 3.05
CA ASN A 105 10.52 -17.63 4.27
C ASN A 105 9.48 -17.22 5.32
N ALA A 106 9.42 -17.99 6.40
CA ALA A 106 8.52 -17.76 7.52
C ALA A 106 8.86 -16.50 8.36
N GLN A 107 10.02 -15.88 8.18
CA GLN A 107 10.35 -14.63 8.89
C GLN A 107 9.57 -13.45 8.33
N ILE A 108 8.96 -12.67 9.23
CA ILE A 108 8.30 -11.42 8.86
C ILE A 108 9.36 -10.44 8.34
N THR A 109 9.26 -10.10 7.06
CA THR A 109 10.04 -9.07 6.40
C THR A 109 9.18 -7.83 6.17
N ALA A 110 9.81 -6.76 5.69
CA ALA A 110 9.16 -5.48 5.46
C ALA A 110 9.64 -4.85 4.15
N MET A 111 8.70 -4.34 3.36
CA MET A 111 8.95 -3.52 2.20
C MET A 111 8.78 -2.05 2.57
N HIS A 112 9.81 -1.24 2.33
CA HIS A 112 9.75 0.21 2.42
C HIS A 112 9.63 0.80 1.02
N GLU A 113 8.55 1.51 0.74
CA GLU A 113 8.29 2.09 -0.57
C GLU A 113 7.76 3.50 -0.45
N ARG A 114 8.17 4.37 -1.37
CA ARG A 114 7.51 5.62 -1.68
C ARG A 114 6.88 5.51 -3.07
N SER A 115 5.57 5.30 -3.10
CA SER A 115 4.81 5.25 -4.35
C SER A 115 4.38 6.64 -4.79
N ARG A 116 4.30 6.82 -6.11
CA ARG A 116 3.78 8.00 -6.78
C ARG A 116 2.35 7.74 -7.25
N PHE A 117 1.53 8.78 -7.14
CA PHE A 117 0.15 8.77 -7.57
C PHE A 117 -0.14 9.97 -8.44
N LEU A 118 -0.89 9.75 -9.51
CA LEU A 118 -1.38 10.79 -10.40
C LEU A 118 -2.91 10.85 -10.33
N ARG A 119 -3.45 12.07 -10.40
CA ARG A 119 -4.90 12.28 -10.45
C ARG A 119 -5.36 12.55 -11.87
N ILE A 120 -6.34 11.80 -12.34
CA ILE A 120 -7.09 12.10 -13.56
C ILE A 120 -8.52 12.45 -13.15
N LYS A 121 -8.92 13.70 -13.38
CA LYS A 121 -10.19 14.27 -12.90
C LYS A 121 -10.26 14.16 -11.37
N GLU A 122 -11.14 13.32 -10.83
CA GLU A 122 -11.33 13.12 -9.39
C GLU A 122 -10.77 11.80 -8.87
N HIS A 123 -10.09 11.02 -9.72
CA HIS A 123 -9.58 9.69 -9.37
C HIS A 123 -8.06 9.69 -9.29
N TRP A 124 -7.53 9.20 -8.17
CA TRP A 124 -6.11 8.92 -8.03
C TRP A 124 -5.78 7.55 -8.62
N TYR A 125 -4.57 7.44 -9.15
CA TYR A 125 -4.04 6.22 -9.74
C TYR A 125 -2.59 6.01 -9.31
N TYR A 126 -2.24 4.77 -9.00
CA TYR A 126 -0.85 4.37 -8.80
C TYR A 126 -0.12 4.35 -10.15
N ILE A 127 1.10 4.89 -10.21
CA ILE A 127 1.92 4.85 -11.42
C ILE A 127 3.22 4.06 -11.23
N ASP A 128 4.01 4.41 -10.22
CA ASP A 128 5.28 3.76 -9.91
C ASP A 128 5.64 3.95 -8.43
N GLY A 129 6.76 3.37 -8.01
CA GLY A 129 7.32 3.57 -6.70
C GLY A 129 8.81 3.30 -6.64
N ILE A 130 9.46 3.91 -5.65
CA ILE A 130 10.88 3.70 -5.37
C ILE A 130 11.04 3.11 -3.97
N ARG A 131 12.15 2.40 -3.72
CA ARG A 131 12.53 1.94 -2.37
C ARG A 131 13.47 2.97 -1.75
N PRO A 132 13.03 3.79 -0.78
CA PRO A 132 13.90 4.77 -0.14
C PRO A 132 14.98 4.07 0.69
N SER A 133 16.18 4.65 0.71
CA SER A 133 17.24 4.20 1.62
C SER A 133 16.85 4.47 3.07
N LEU A 134 16.96 3.47 3.95
CA LEU A 134 16.62 3.62 5.36
C LEU A 134 17.73 4.35 6.13
N GLY A 135 17.46 5.59 6.52
CA GLY A 135 18.32 6.40 7.38
C GLY A 135 18.25 5.98 8.85
N ARG A 136 19.30 6.29 9.63
CA ARG A 136 19.38 5.95 11.06
C ARG A 136 18.23 6.52 11.91
N ASN A 137 17.65 7.65 11.50
CA ASN A 137 16.59 8.34 12.23
C ASN A 137 15.18 8.02 11.74
N ASP A 138 15.03 7.25 10.66
CA ASP A 138 13.74 6.96 10.04
C ASP A 138 12.97 5.91 10.83
N THR A 139 11.67 5.79 10.56
CA THR A 139 10.80 4.79 11.19
C THR A 139 11.33 3.38 10.91
N CYS A 140 11.50 2.58 11.96
CA CYS A 140 12.03 1.24 11.84
C CYS A 140 11.05 0.32 11.08
N LEU A 141 11.59 -0.44 10.12
CA LEU A 141 10.80 -1.31 9.24
C LEU A 141 10.07 -2.46 9.96
N CYS A 142 10.49 -2.80 11.18
CA CYS A 142 9.82 -3.83 11.98
C CYS A 142 8.40 -3.44 12.44
N GLY A 143 7.99 -2.18 12.25
CA GLY A 143 6.66 -1.70 12.65
C GLY A 143 6.54 -1.29 14.12
N SER A 144 7.65 -1.25 14.87
CA SER A 144 7.64 -0.85 16.29
C SER A 144 7.28 0.63 16.54
N GLY A 145 7.18 1.45 15.50
CA GLY A 145 7.03 2.91 15.60
C GLY A 145 8.27 3.65 16.10
N LYS A 146 9.35 2.93 16.45
CA LYS A 146 10.62 3.52 16.92
C LYS A 146 11.51 3.92 15.75
N LYS A 147 12.45 4.84 15.99
CA LYS A 147 13.53 5.16 15.04
C LYS A 147 14.44 3.95 14.82
N HIS A 148 14.92 3.73 13.59
CA HIS A 148 15.74 2.57 13.21
C HIS A 148 16.94 2.35 14.15
N LYS A 149 17.74 3.39 14.42
CA LYS A 149 18.89 3.34 15.35
C LYS A 149 18.53 2.97 16.80
N LYS A 150 17.28 3.12 17.19
CA LYS A 150 16.79 2.79 18.55
C LYS A 150 16.07 1.44 18.59
N CYS A 151 16.00 0.73 17.48
CA CYS A 151 15.30 -0.54 17.33
C CYS A 151 16.21 -1.58 16.64
N CYS A 152 15.99 -1.91 15.37
CA CYS A 152 16.74 -2.95 14.66
C CYS A 152 18.14 -2.51 14.20
N GLY A 153 18.43 -1.21 14.17
CA GLY A 153 19.76 -0.68 13.81
C GLY A 153 20.65 -0.42 15.03
N ARG A 154 20.42 -1.13 16.14
CA ARG A 154 21.27 -1.10 17.33
C ARG A 154 22.47 -2.02 17.17
#